data_AF-A0A183Q106-F1
#
_entry.id   AF-A0A183Q106-F1
#
_cell.length_a   1.000
_cell.length_b   1.000
_cell.length_c   1.000
_cell.angle_alpha   90.00
_cell.angle_beta   90.00
_cell.angle_gamma   90.00
#
_symmetry.space_group_name_H-M   'P 1'
#
loop_
_entity.id
_entity.type
_entity.pdbx_description
1 polymer ?
#
loop_
_entity_poly.entity_id
_entity_poly.type
_entity_poly.pdbx_seq_one_letter_code
_entity_poly.pdbx_strand_id
1 'polypeptide(L)'
;MLQRLTEDFEYSSCLDHAAACQDSLEQMAYVAAFTVSAYATTAVRTNKPFNPLLGETYECDRTDDFGWRSFAEQVHFPFINCVT
;
A
#
# COMPACT_ATOMS: atom_id res chain seq x y z
N MET A 1 2.31 -7.82 -9.69
CA MET A 1 2.99 -6.85 -8.80
C MET A 1 2.04 -5.76 -8.35
N LEU A 2 1.22 -5.18 -9.25
CA LEU A 2 0.26 -4.11 -8.94
C LEU A 2 -0.65 -4.44 -7.74
N GLN A 3 -1.24 -5.63 -7.71
CA GLN A 3 -2.04 -6.13 -6.58
C GLN A 3 -1.28 -6.12 -5.25
N ARG A 4 0.02 -6.43 -5.26
CA ARG A 4 0.84 -6.55 -4.06
C ARG A 4 1.17 -5.18 -3.46
N LEU A 5 1.25 -4.13 -4.29
CA LEU A 5 1.37 -2.75 -3.80
C LEU A 5 0.11 -2.31 -3.06
N THR A 6 -1.05 -2.82 -3.46
CA THR A 6 -2.30 -2.54 -2.75
C THR A 6 -2.41 -3.30 -1.43
N GLU A 7 -1.75 -4.45 -1.27
CA GLU A 7 -1.68 -5.16 0.02
C GLU A 7 -1.02 -4.32 1.12
N ASP A 8 -0.17 -3.34 0.77
CA ASP A 8 0.47 -2.45 1.75
C ASP A 8 -0.54 -1.58 2.53
N PHE A 9 -1.75 -1.39 1.99
CA PHE A 9 -2.83 -0.63 2.63
C PHE A 9 -3.68 -1.45 3.62
N GLU A 10 -3.32 -2.71 3.89
CA GLU A 10 -4.02 -3.59 4.84
C GLU A 10 -4.12 -2.96 6.24
N TYR A 11 -3.08 -2.24 6.67
CA TYR A 11 -3.02 -1.56 7.97
C TYR A 11 -3.18 -0.04 7.85
N SER A 12 -3.92 0.42 6.83
CA SER A 12 -4.24 1.85 6.59
C SER A 12 -4.83 2.58 7.81
N SER A 13 -5.49 1.86 8.72
CA SER A 13 -5.99 2.40 9.98
C SER A 13 -4.91 3.09 10.83
N CYS A 14 -3.64 2.72 10.69
CA CYS A 14 -2.52 3.41 11.36
C CYS A 14 -2.40 4.87 10.91
N LEU A 15 -2.73 5.18 9.64
CA LEU A 15 -2.72 6.55 9.12
C LEU A 15 -3.90 7.37 9.67
N ASP A 16 -5.07 6.76 9.86
CA ASP A 16 -6.21 7.42 10.48
C ASP A 16 -5.91 7.81 11.93
N HIS A 17 -5.24 6.91 12.67
CA HIS A 17 -4.78 7.20 14.04
C HIS A 17 -3.70 8.29 14.04
N ALA A 18 -2.73 8.22 13.13
CA ALA A 18 -1.71 9.25 12.99
C ALA A 18 -2.32 10.63 12.71
N ALA A 19 -3.37 10.71 11.88
CA ALA A 19 -4.05 11.95 11.55
C ALA A 19 -4.87 12.53 12.72
N ALA A 20 -5.30 11.69 13.67
CA ALA A 20 -6.01 12.11 14.87
C ALA A 20 -5.07 12.58 16.00
N CYS A 21 -3.77 12.25 15.94
CA CYS A 21 -2.77 12.64 16.95
C CYS A 21 -2.50 14.15 16.93
N GLN A 22 -2.33 14.72 18.12
CA GLN A 22 -1.93 16.12 18.29
C GLN A 22 -0.42 16.28 18.52
N ASP A 23 0.23 15.23 19.04
CA ASP A 23 1.67 15.20 19.25
C ASP A 23 2.40 14.67 18.01
N SER A 24 3.44 15.39 17.59
CA SER A 24 4.16 15.08 16.34
C SER A 24 5.02 13.81 16.45
N LEU A 25 5.48 13.44 17.64
CA LEU A 25 6.25 12.22 17.85
C LEU A 25 5.34 10.99 17.80
N GLU A 26 4.17 11.08 18.44
CA GLU A 26 3.15 10.04 18.35
C GLU A 26 2.65 9.84 16.92
N GLN A 27 2.36 10.93 16.20
CA GLN A 27 2.01 10.88 14.78
C GLN A 27 3.10 10.16 13.95
N MET A 28 4.37 10.52 14.16
CA MET A 28 5.48 9.88 13.45
C MET A 28 5.61 8.40 13.81
N ALA A 29 5.34 8.01 15.05
CA ALA A 29 5.35 6.61 15.45
C ALA A 29 4.29 5.77 14.71
N TYR A 30 3.07 6.30 14.55
CA TYR A 30 2.03 5.63 13.77
C TYR A 30 2.36 5.54 12.27
N VAL A 31 2.94 6.58 11.67
CA VAL A 31 3.40 6.53 10.27
C VAL A 31 4.53 5.52 10.09
N ALA A 32 5.47 5.44 11.05
CA ALA A 32 6.52 4.43 11.05
C ALA A 32 5.93 3.02 11.17
N ALA A 33 4.96 2.82 12.07
CA ALA A 33 4.25 1.55 12.23
C ALA A 33 3.54 1.12 10.94
N PHE A 34 2.83 2.03 10.28
CA PHE A 34 2.23 1.79 8.96
C PHE A 34 3.27 1.32 7.94
N THR A 35 4.40 2.03 7.84
CA THR A 35 5.48 1.71 6.88
C THR A 35 6.09 0.32 7.12
N VAL A 36 6.24 -0.08 8.39
CA VAL A 36 6.76 -1.41 8.75
C VAL A 36 5.71 -2.50 8.50
N SER A 37 4.43 -2.20 8.74
CA SER A 37 3.33 -3.17 8.58
C SER A 37 3.18 -3.70 7.16
N ALA A 38 3.55 -2.92 6.13
CA ALA A 38 3.58 -3.35 4.73
C ALA A 38 4.44 -4.63 4.51
N TYR A 39 5.46 -4.85 5.34
CA TYR A 39 6.31 -6.02 5.26
C TYR A 39 5.74 -7.27 5.96
N ALA A 40 4.66 -7.15 6.73
CA ALA A 40 4.11 -8.27 7.50
C ALA A 40 3.74 -9.48 6.63
N THR A 41 3.28 -9.24 5.40
CA THR A 41 2.87 -10.29 4.45
C THR A 41 4.04 -10.85 3.63
N THR A 42 5.23 -10.24 3.71
CA THR A 42 6.40 -10.64 2.92
C THR A 42 7.09 -11.90 3.45
N ALA A 43 7.00 -12.15 4.76
CA ALA A 43 7.64 -13.31 5.39
C ALA A 43 7.06 -14.67 4.94
N VAL A 44 5.78 -14.72 4.56
CA VAL A 44 5.09 -15.97 4.19
C VAL A 44 4.97 -16.13 2.66
N ARG A 45 5.11 -15.05 1.89
CA ARG A 45 4.96 -15.04 0.43
C ARG A 45 6.32 -14.90 -0.27
N THR A 46 7.03 -16.02 -0.39
CA THR A 46 8.35 -16.11 -1.05
C THR A 46 8.27 -16.26 -2.57
N ASN A 47 7.08 -16.52 -3.12
CA ASN A 47 6.88 -16.67 -4.57
C ASN A 47 6.93 -15.32 -5.29
N LYS A 48 7.60 -15.31 -6.45
CA LYS A 48 7.68 -14.13 -7.31
C LYS A 48 6.28 -13.77 -7.83
N PRO A 49 5.77 -12.55 -7.57
CA PRO A 49 4.50 -12.11 -8.14
C PRO A 49 4.61 -11.98 -9.67
N PHE A 50 3.48 -12.07 -10.36
CA PHE A 50 3.44 -11.86 -11.80
C PHE A 50 4.04 -10.49 -12.17
N ASN A 51 4.84 -10.49 -13.22
CA ASN A 51 5.41 -9.30 -13.80
C ASN A 51 4.32 -8.61 -14.64
N PRO A 52 3.87 -7.40 -14.27
CA PRO A 52 2.78 -6.76 -14.97
C PRO A 52 3.20 -6.41 -16.40
N LEU A 53 2.24 -6.45 -17.33
CA LEU A 53 2.45 -5.96 -18.69
C LEU A 53 2.51 -4.43 -18.69
N LEU A 54 3.19 -3.84 -19.69
CA LEU A 54 3.19 -2.38 -19.86
C LEU A 54 1.76 -1.89 -20.12
N GLY A 55 1.29 -0.92 -19.34
CA GLY A 55 -0.09 -0.45 -19.37
C GLY A 55 -1.10 -1.36 -18.67
N GLU A 56 -0.65 -2.42 -17.97
CA GLU A 56 -1.52 -3.17 -17.07
C GLU A 56 -1.96 -2.26 -15.92
N THR A 57 -3.25 -2.28 -15.63
CA THR A 57 -3.87 -1.50 -14.54
C THR A 57 -4.48 -2.43 -13.50
N TYR A 58 -4.55 -1.93 -12.27
CA TYR A 58 -5.23 -2.58 -11.16
C TYR A 58 -5.96 -1.53 -10.34
N GLU A 59 -7.20 -1.83 -9.95
CA GLU A 59 -8.00 -0.99 -9.06
C GLU A 59 -8.48 -1.83 -7.88
N CYS A 60 -8.52 -1.21 -6.70
CA CYS A 60 -9.09 -1.80 -5.50
C CYS A 60 -9.86 -0.74 -4.75
N ASP A 61 -11.17 -0.93 -4.66
CA ASP A 61 -12.05 -0.08 -3.89
C ASP A 61 -12.33 -0.71 -2.53
N ARG A 62 -11.90 -0.02 -1.48
CA ARG A 62 -12.15 -0.39 -0.08
C ARG A 62 -12.78 0.78 0.66
N THR A 63 -13.42 1.72 -0.04
CA THR A 63 -14.02 2.91 0.56
C THR A 63 -15.12 2.56 1.57
N ASP A 64 -15.90 1.50 1.32
CA ASP A 64 -16.97 1.05 2.21
C ASP A 64 -16.45 0.51 3.56
N ASP A 65 -15.28 -0.17 3.56
CA ASP A 65 -14.74 -0.84 4.75
C ASP A 65 -13.61 -0.06 5.43
N PHE A 66 -12.68 0.51 4.64
CA PHE A 66 -11.43 1.12 5.09
C PHE A 66 -11.26 2.58 4.63
N GLY A 67 -12.22 3.14 3.88
CA GLY A 67 -12.18 4.56 3.49
C GLY A 67 -11.17 4.93 2.39
N TRP A 68 -10.50 3.95 1.76
CA TRP A 68 -9.52 4.20 0.70
C TRP A 68 -9.86 3.48 -0.61
N ARG A 69 -9.33 4.03 -1.71
CA ARG A 69 -9.33 3.41 -3.03
C ARG A 69 -7.91 3.51 -3.59
N SER A 70 -7.41 2.46 -4.21
CA SER A 70 -6.08 2.41 -4.81
C SER A 70 -6.19 2.18 -6.31
N PHE A 71 -5.49 3.01 -7.09
CA PHE A 71 -5.29 2.80 -8.51
C PHE A 71 -3.80 2.59 -8.80
N ALA A 72 -3.48 1.54 -9.53
CA ALA A 72 -2.10 1.23 -9.89
C ALA A 72 -1.96 0.95 -11.39
N GLU A 73 -0.91 1.47 -12.01
CA GLU A 73 -0.57 1.24 -13.42
C GLU A 73 0.93 0.92 -13.58
N GLN A 74 1.24 0.00 -14.48
CA GLN A 74 2.61 -0.27 -14.93
C GLN A 74 3.01 0.70 -16.05
N VAL A 75 3.78 1.74 -15.72
CA VAL A 75 4.01 2.91 -16.61
C VAL A 75 5.34 2.90 -17.40
N HIS A 76 6.34 2.10 -17.01
CA HIS A 76 7.67 2.16 -17.65
C HIS A 76 8.50 0.88 -17.54
N PHE A 77 9.50 0.72 -18.43
CA PHE A 77 10.55 -0.30 -18.37
C PHE A 77 11.94 0.35 -18.14
N PRO A 78 12.66 0.03 -17.05
CA PRO A 78 12.46 -1.14 -16.20
C PRO A 78 11.48 -0.85 -15.05
N PHE A 79 10.43 -1.67 -14.97
CA PHE A 79 9.43 -1.82 -13.91
C PHE A 79 9.19 -0.65 -12.94
N ILE A 80 8.58 0.44 -13.41
CA ILE A 80 8.01 1.47 -12.54
C ILE A 80 6.50 1.26 -12.46
N ASN A 81 6.00 1.07 -11.25
CA ASN A 81 4.57 1.07 -10.94
C ASN A 81 4.22 2.44 -10.35
N CYS A 82 3.16 3.06 -10.83
CA CYS A 82 2.57 4.26 -10.21
C CYS A 82 1.37 3.82 -9.38
N VAL A 83 1.24 4.34 -8.15
CA VAL A 83 0.06 4.15 -7.30
C VAL A 83 -0.49 5.54 -6.98
N THR A 84 -1.78 5.76 -7.25
CA THR A 84 -2.53 7.00 -6.96
C THR A 84 -3.69 6.71 -6.04
#